data_AF-A0A1I6J1U7-F1
#
_entry.id   AF-A0A1I6J1U7-F1
#
_cell.length_a   1.000
_cell.length_b   1.000
_cell.length_c   1.000
_cell.angle_alpha   90.00
_cell.angle_beta   90.00
_cell.angle_gamma   90.00
#
_symmetry.space_group_name_H-M   'P 1'
#
loop_
_entity.id
_entity.type
_entity.pdbx_description
1 polymer ?
#
loop_
_entity_poly.entity_id
_entity_poly.type
_entity_poly.pdbx_seq_one_letter_code
_entity_poly.pdbx_strand_id
1 'polypeptide(L)' 'MKKKIIIEGMSCEHCVKHVKAALEELNGVTGVSVSLEKQSAVLEAEESISDSSLKEAVEEAGYDVVKLETM' A
#
# COMPACT_ATOMS: atom_id res chain seq x y z
N MET A 1 -5.93 -12.21 -4.02
CA MET A 1 -4.91 -11.56 -4.86
C MET A 1 -3.91 -10.88 -3.94
N LYS A 2 -2.59 -10.99 -4.18
CA LYS A 2 -1.60 -10.21 -3.44
C LYS A 2 -0.94 -9.19 -4.36
N LYS A 3 -0.73 -7.98 -3.87
CA LYS A 3 -0.04 -6.93 -4.62
C LYS A 3 0.99 -6.28 -3.72
N LYS A 4 2.18 -6.04 -4.26
CA LYS A 4 3.28 -5.36 -3.59
C LYS A 4 3.44 -3.97 -4.17
N ILE A 5 3.50 -2.99 -3.30
CA ILE A 5 3.65 -1.57 -3.59
C ILE A 5 4.98 -1.12 -2.99
N ILE A 6 5.88 -0.61 -3.80
CA ILE A 6 7.10 0.06 -3.35
C ILE A 6 6.75 1.51 -3.12
N ILE A 7 7.01 2.01 -1.93
CA ILE A 7 6.59 3.34 -1.48
C ILE A 7 7.81 4.08 -0.98
N GLU A 8 8.05 5.27 -1.52
CA GLU A 8 9.09 6.18 -1.06
C GLU A 8 8.55 7.18 -0.03
N GLY A 9 9.43 7.69 0.83
CA GLY A 9 9.07 8.66 1.87
C GLY A 9 8.64 8.06 3.21
N MET A 10 8.51 6.74 3.33
CA MET A 10 8.34 6.09 4.63
C MET A 10 9.65 6.14 5.43
N SER A 11 9.75 7.06 6.39
CA SER A 11 10.94 7.21 7.25
C SER A 11 10.67 6.93 8.73
N CYS A 12 9.42 6.65 9.11
CA CYS A 12 9.03 6.43 10.50
C CYS A 12 7.93 5.37 10.62
N GLU A 13 7.83 4.71 11.77
CA GLU A 13 6.76 3.74 12.05
C GLU A 13 5.35 4.37 11.98
N HIS A 14 5.23 5.68 12.25
CA HIS A 14 3.99 6.41 12.03
C HIS A 14 3.59 6.45 10.55
N CYS A 15 4.57 6.61 9.65
CA CYS A 15 4.30 6.62 8.21
C CYS A 15 3.78 5.26 7.73
N VAL A 16 4.40 4.19 8.23
CA VAL A 16 4.00 2.81 7.96
C VAL A 16 2.54 2.56 8.37
N LYS A 17 2.15 3.00 9.58
CA LYS A 17 0.77 2.86 10.05
C LYS A 17 -0.21 3.66 9.20
N HIS A 18 0.17 4.86 8.77
CA HIS A 18 -0.70 5.71 7.95
C HIS A 18 -0.98 5.08 6.58
N VAL A 19 0.07 4.64 5.88
CA VAL A 19 -0.05 3.90 4.61
C VAL A 19 -0.87 2.63 4.78
N LYS A 20 -0.61 1.87 5.85
CA LYS A 20 -1.35 0.64 6.15
C LYS A 20 -2.85 0.91 6.26
N ALA A 21 -3.23 1.92 7.05
CA ALA A 21 -4.63 2.29 7.24
C ALA A 21 -5.29 2.72 5.93
N ALA A 22 -4.65 3.59 5.15
CA ALA A 22 -5.18 4.06 3.86
C ALA A 22 -5.43 2.91 2.87
N LEU A 23 -4.53 1.91 2.84
CA LEU A 23 -4.72 0.71 2.02
C LEU A 23 -5.80 -0.22 2.59
N GLU A 24 -5.94 -0.33 3.92
CA GLU A 24 -7.00 -1.13 4.55
C GLU A 24 -8.40 -0.53 4.36
N GLU A 25 -8.51 0.77 4.14
CA GLU A 25 -9.78 1.45 3.83
C GLU A 25 -10.31 1.16 2.42
N LEU A 26 -9.47 0.61 1.53
CA LEU A 26 -9.89 0.27 0.18
C LEU A 26 -10.88 -0.91 0.18
N ASN A 27 -11.98 -0.74 -0.55
CA ASN A 27 -13.01 -1.77 -0.65
C ASN A 27 -12.46 -3.04 -1.34
N GLY A 28 -12.57 -4.18 -0.66
CA GLY A 28 -12.09 -5.47 -1.15
C GLY A 28 -10.70 -5.86 -0.64
N VAL A 29 -10.05 -5.00 0.15
CA VAL A 29 -8.84 -5.35 0.90
C VAL A 29 -9.20 -6.20 2.11
N THR A 30 -8.53 -7.34 2.23
CA THR A 30 -8.67 -8.26 3.36
C THR A 30 -7.46 -8.28 4.28
N GLY A 31 -6.34 -7.72 3.84
CA GLY A 31 -5.18 -7.54 4.69
C GLY A 31 -4.13 -6.61 4.09
N VAL A 32 -3.39 -5.91 4.95
CA VAL A 32 -2.26 -5.09 4.52
C VAL A 32 -1.08 -5.33 5.45
N SER A 33 0.09 -5.52 4.86
CA SER A 33 1.36 -5.70 5.55
C SER A 33 2.37 -4.71 5.00
N VAL A 34 2.78 -3.73 5.82
CA VAL A 34 3.76 -2.72 5.41
C VAL A 34 5.11 -3.02 6.06
N SER A 35 6.18 -2.95 5.28
CA SER A 35 7.56 -3.20 5.70
C SER A 35 8.40 -1.95 5.51
N LEU A 36 8.82 -1.32 6.61
CA LEU A 36 9.74 -0.17 6.59
C LEU A 36 11.12 -0.59 6.06
N GLU A 37 11.63 -1.75 6.49
CA GLU A 37 12.94 -2.28 6.07
C GLU A 37 13.05 -2.47 4.56
N LYS A 38 11.94 -2.86 3.91
CA LYS A 38 11.88 -3.07 2.46
C LYS A 38 11.32 -1.88 1.71
N GLN A 39 10.92 -0.82 2.42
CA GLN A 39 10.20 0.33 1.89
C GLN A 39 9.05 -0.09 0.97
N SER A 40 8.28 -1.07 1.41
CA SER A 40 7.22 -1.68 0.59
C SER A 40 6.00 -2.09 1.41
N ALA A 41 4.82 -1.89 0.86
CA ALA A 41 3.56 -2.44 1.34
C ALA A 41 3.15 -3.66 0.52
N VAL A 42 2.58 -4.67 1.17
CA VAL A 42 1.93 -5.81 0.54
C VAL A 42 0.47 -5.73 0.93
N LEU A 43 -0.42 -5.58 -0.05
CA LEU A 43 -1.85 -5.73 0.18
C LEU A 43 -2.33 -7.11 -0.26
N GLU A 44 -3.35 -7.57 0.43
CA GLU A 44 -4.15 -8.74 0.13
C GLU A 44 -5.57 -8.27 -0.10
N ALA A 45 -6.12 -8.61 -1.26
CA ALA A 45 -7.49 -8.28 -1.64
C ALA A 45 -8.17 -9.51 -2.21
N GLU A 46 -9.48 -9.63 -1.96
CA GLU A 46 -10.28 -10.72 -2.55
C GLU A 46 -10.55 -10.47 -4.03
N GLU A 47 -10.67 -9.19 -4.42
CA GLU A 47 -10.91 -8.79 -5.80
C GLU A 47 -9.69 -8.09 -6.42
N SER A 48 -9.67 -7.97 -7.75
CA SER A 48 -8.57 -7.33 -8.47
C SER A 48 -8.66 -5.82 -8.35
N ILE A 49 -8.00 -5.25 -7.34
CA ILE A 49 -7.91 -3.79 -7.17
C ILE A 49 -7.00 -3.21 -8.27
N SER A 50 -7.49 -2.15 -8.92
CA SER A 50 -6.75 -1.45 -9.96
C SER A 50 -5.53 -0.74 -9.37
N ASP A 51 -4.44 -0.75 -10.12
CA ASP A 51 -3.18 -0.08 -9.74
C ASP A 51 -3.38 1.42 -9.51
N SER A 52 -4.31 2.05 -10.23
CA SER A 52 -4.70 3.45 -9.99
C SER A 52 -5.25 3.67 -8.59
N SER A 53 -6.22 2.86 -8.16
CA SER A 53 -6.85 3.00 -6.82
C SER A 53 -5.86 2.81 -5.69
N LEU A 54 -4.91 1.88 -5.85
CA LEU A 54 -3.82 1.68 -4.90
C LEU A 54 -2.90 2.90 -4.85
N LYS A 55 -2.56 3.45 -6.01
CA LYS A 55 -1.72 4.64 -6.14
C LYS A 55 -2.39 5.84 -5.48
N GLU A 56 -3.65 6.08 -5.80
CA GLU A 56 -4.46 7.16 -5.25
C GLU A 56 -4.55 7.08 -3.73
N ALA A 57 -4.83 5.92 -3.14
CA ALA A 57 -4.87 5.77 -1.68
C ALA A 57 -3.53 6.10 -1.00
N VAL A 58 -2.41 5.72 -1.62
CA VAL A 58 -1.07 6.02 -1.09
C VAL A 58 -0.71 7.50 -1.27
N GLU A 59 -1.08 8.10 -2.41
CA GLU A 59 -0.89 9.53 -2.69
C GLU A 59 -1.75 10.41 -1.77
N GLU A 60 -3.00 10.02 -1.48
CA GLU A 60 -3.87 10.68 -0.51
C GLU A 60 -3.31 10.61 0.92
N ALA A 61 -2.62 9.52 1.26
CA ALA A 61 -1.88 9.41 2.52
C ALA A 61 -0.61 10.26 2.57
N GLY A 62 -0.19 10.85 1.43
CA GLY A 62 0.94 11.75 1.30
C GLY A 62 2.26 11.06 0.93
N TYR A 63 2.21 9.91 0.24
CA TYR A 63 3.39 9.14 -0.15
C TYR A 63 3.43 8.86 -1.66
N ASP A 64 4.62 8.62 -2.19
CA ASP A 64 4.83 8.31 -3.59
C ASP A 64 4.96 6.81 -3.81
N VAL A 65 4.17 6.29 -4.75
CA VAL A 65 4.29 4.90 -5.22
C VAL A 65 5.31 4.83 -6.34
N VAL A 66 6.40 4.13 -6.08
CA VAL A 66 7.51 3.94 -7.03
C VAL A 66 7.25 2.75 -7.95
N LYS A 67 6.66 1.68 -7.41
CA LYS A 67 6.46 0.43 -8.16
C LYS A 67 5.27 -0.35 -7.64
N LEU A 68 4.54 -0.98 -8.55
CA LEU A 68 3.44 -1.89 -8.26
C LEU A 68 3.75 -3.24 -8.91
N GLU A 69 3.74 -4.30 -8.11
CA GLU A 69 4.02 -5.68 -8.55
C GLU A 69 2.86 -6.58 -8.11
N THR A 70 2.23 -7.27 -9.05
CA THR A 70 1.19 -8.27 -8.74
C THR A 70 1.87 -9.61 -8.42
N MET A 71 1.47 -10.23 -7.30
CA MET A 71 2.01 -11.51 -6.80
C MET A 71 0.95 -12.61 -6.76
#